data_AF-A0A5C7JAZ4-F1
#
_entry.id   AF-A0A5C7JAZ4-F1
#
_cell.length_a   1.000
_cell.length_b   1.000
_cell.length_c   1.000
_cell.angle_alpha   90.00
_cell.angle_beta   90.00
_cell.angle_gamma   90.00
#
_symmetry.space_group_name_H-M   'P 1'
#
loop_
_entity.id
_entity.type
_entity.pdbx_description
1 polymer ?
#
loop_
_entity_poly.entity_id
_entity_poly.type
_entity_poly.pdbx_seq_one_letter_code
_entity_poly.pdbx_strand_id
1 'polypeptide(L)'
;MNNAPKVETLAQSVAALAGGFDEQRNLINEQIAGLSSQYGAQREAIEGTRSQQFNKINEQATGRGMAFSGIPLYEQTQYLANSYLPGLTNLANQENEERMKYRTNIAQLNSQQQQAALSRIDQQQAALNQWNLQQAQLAAQAEQARLDRQFEASQNAANRAAQAGGGGTSAYNTFYTMLQARTGIAQNAGNKDAYVSPATFNQLRSLAERNGMTAAEFNSSYKQFANPKDISGGYKAYGL
;
A
#
# COMPACT_ATOMS: atom_id res chain seq x y z
N MET A 1 13.28 22.02 -1.59
CA MET A 1 12.56 21.10 -2.51
C MET A 1 12.34 19.81 -1.76
N ASN A 2 11.10 19.48 -1.41
CA ASN A 2 10.79 18.23 -0.73
C ASN A 2 10.58 17.16 -1.82
N ASN A 3 11.58 16.33 -2.06
CA ASN A 3 11.53 15.31 -3.11
C ASN A 3 10.50 14.23 -2.76
N ALA A 4 9.86 13.64 -3.79
CA ALA A 4 8.88 12.57 -3.61
C ALA A 4 9.52 11.35 -2.88
N PRO A 5 8.75 10.63 -2.05
CA PRO A 5 9.22 9.39 -1.42
C PRO A 5 9.63 8.37 -2.49
N LYS A 6 10.80 7.74 -2.32
CA LYS A 6 11.26 6.67 -3.21
C LYS A 6 10.87 5.31 -2.65
N VAL A 7 10.35 4.43 -3.51
CA VAL A 7 10.09 3.01 -3.20
C VAL A 7 11.29 2.17 -3.63
N GLU A 8 11.85 1.41 -2.69
CA GLU A 8 12.96 0.50 -2.90
C GLU A 8 12.47 -0.82 -3.50
N THR A 9 13.34 -1.53 -4.22
CA THR A 9 13.02 -2.88 -4.72
C THR A 9 13.15 -3.92 -3.62
N LEU A 10 12.54 -5.10 -3.81
CA LEU A 10 12.69 -6.22 -2.86
C LEU A 10 14.15 -6.57 -2.57
N ALA A 11 14.99 -6.60 -3.60
CA ALA A 11 16.42 -6.87 -3.44
C ALA A 11 17.13 -5.79 -2.59
N GLN A 12 16.77 -4.51 -2.76
CA GLN A 12 17.33 -3.41 -1.98
C GLN A 12 16.87 -3.47 -0.52
N SER A 13 15.59 -3.74 -0.29
CA SER A 13 15.03 -3.89 1.07
C SER A 13 15.62 -5.09 1.81
N VAL A 14 15.81 -6.22 1.12
CA VAL A 14 16.47 -7.41 1.68
C VAL A 14 17.93 -7.12 2.02
N ALA A 15 18.66 -6.45 1.12
CA ALA A 15 20.06 -6.05 1.35
C ALA A 15 20.21 -5.07 2.52
N ALA A 16 19.28 -4.11 2.66
CA ALA A 16 19.27 -3.18 3.79
C ALA A 16 19.03 -3.89 5.14
N LEU A 17 18.32 -5.02 5.13
CA LEU A 17 18.07 -5.84 6.32
C LEU A 17 19.17 -6.89 6.56
N ALA A 18 20.10 -7.08 5.62
CA ALA A 18 21.03 -8.21 5.62
C ALA A 18 21.87 -8.29 6.90
N GLY A 19 22.42 -7.17 7.39
CA GLY A 19 23.35 -7.17 8.54
C GLY A 19 22.82 -7.90 9.78
N GLY A 20 21.56 -7.66 10.18
CA GLY A 20 20.99 -8.32 11.36
C GLY A 20 20.68 -9.80 11.14
N PHE A 21 20.21 -10.17 9.95
CA PHE A 21 19.87 -11.56 9.62
C PHE A 21 21.10 -12.41 9.24
N ASP A 22 22.16 -11.79 8.72
CA ASP A 22 23.44 -12.45 8.43
C ASP A 22 24.15 -12.86 9.71
N GLU A 23 24.17 -11.99 10.73
CA GLU A 23 24.79 -12.31 12.02
C GLU A 23 24.07 -13.46 12.73
N GLN A 24 22.73 -13.48 12.70
CA GLN A 24 21.95 -14.60 13.22
C GLN A 24 22.21 -15.91 12.45
N ARG A 25 22.36 -15.84 11.12
CA ARG A 25 22.73 -17.01 10.31
C ARG A 25 24.15 -17.49 10.64
N ASN A 26 25.10 -16.59 10.84
CA ASN A 26 26.47 -16.94 11.21
C ASN A 26 26.52 -17.66 12.56
N LEU A 27 25.81 -17.15 13.57
CA LEU A 27 25.71 -17.83 14.87
C LEU A 27 25.15 -19.25 14.75
N ILE A 28 24.10 -19.45 13.93
CA ILE A 28 23.54 -20.78 13.71
C ILE A 28 24.53 -21.68 12.94
N ASN A 29 25.26 -21.14 11.97
CA ASN A 29 26.28 -21.88 11.24
C ASN A 29 27.45 -22.31 12.16
N GLU A 30 27.87 -21.45 13.09
CA GLU A 30 28.84 -21.80 14.12
C GLU A 30 28.34 -22.92 15.02
N GLN A 31 27.07 -22.87 15.43
CA GLN A 31 26.44 -23.96 16.19
C GLN A 31 26.45 -25.28 15.40
N ILE A 32 26.09 -25.25 14.11
CA ILE A 32 26.14 -26.43 13.24
C ILE A 32 27.57 -26.98 13.14
N ALA A 33 28.58 -26.12 13.00
CA ALA A 33 29.97 -26.53 12.94
C ALA A 33 30.45 -27.16 14.26
N GLY A 34 29.96 -26.67 15.40
CA GLY A 34 30.25 -27.21 16.73
C GLY A 34 29.65 -28.59 17.00
N LEU A 35 28.55 -28.97 16.33
CA LEU A 35 27.88 -30.25 16.56
C LEU A 35 28.80 -31.45 16.35
N SER A 36 29.62 -31.44 15.29
CA SER A 36 30.52 -32.58 15.03
C SER A 36 31.50 -32.83 16.18
N SER A 37 32.01 -31.77 16.81
CA SER A 37 32.88 -31.90 17.99
C SER A 37 32.11 -32.38 19.21
N GLN A 38 30.91 -31.83 19.45
CA GLN A 38 30.06 -32.20 20.60
C GLN A 38 29.62 -33.66 20.54
N TYR A 39 29.17 -34.13 19.38
CA TYR A 39 28.73 -35.51 19.19
C TYR A 39 29.91 -36.47 19.02
N GLY A 40 31.07 -35.99 18.52
CA GLY A 40 32.32 -36.75 18.52
C GLY A 40 32.74 -37.16 19.94
N ALA A 41 32.78 -36.21 20.87
CA ALA A 41 33.10 -36.49 22.27
C ALA A 41 32.10 -37.47 22.92
N GLN A 42 30.82 -37.40 22.57
CA GLN A 42 29.81 -38.35 23.05
C GLN A 42 29.99 -39.76 22.48
N ARG A 43 30.37 -39.89 21.20
CA ARG A 43 30.72 -41.19 20.61
C ARG A 43 31.93 -41.80 21.32
N GLU A 44 32.97 -41.00 21.58
CA GLU A 44 34.15 -41.44 22.34
C GLU A 44 33.79 -41.90 23.75
N ALA A 45 32.85 -41.21 24.42
CA ALA A 45 32.36 -41.63 25.74
C ALA A 45 31.62 -42.99 25.69
N ILE A 46 30.80 -43.23 24.65
CA ILE A 46 30.12 -44.52 24.44
C ILE A 46 31.15 -45.63 24.15
N GLU A 47 32.15 -45.37 23.33
CA GLU A 47 33.28 -46.27 23.04
C GLU A 47 34.08 -46.61 24.30
N GLY A 48 34.36 -45.61 25.14
CA GLY A 48 35.01 -45.80 26.45
C GLY A 48 34.17 -46.67 27.38
N THR A 49 32.85 -46.43 27.44
CA THR A 49 31.91 -47.23 28.23
C THR A 49 31.86 -48.68 27.75
N ARG A 50 31.93 -48.92 26.43
CA ARG A 50 32.02 -50.28 25.87
C ARG A 50 33.24 -51.02 26.41
N SER A 51 34.41 -50.39 26.35
CA SER A 51 35.67 -50.99 26.83
C SER A 51 35.60 -51.32 28.32
N GLN A 52 35.04 -50.43 29.14
CA GLN A 52 34.84 -50.68 30.57
C GLN A 52 33.88 -51.84 30.83
N GLN A 53 32.78 -51.95 30.09
CA GLN A 53 31.84 -53.06 30.26
C GLN A 53 32.42 -54.39 29.79
N PHE A 54 33.20 -54.41 28.72
CA PHE A 54 33.89 -55.62 28.28
C PHE A 54 34.88 -56.12 29.33
N ASN A 55 35.62 -55.23 29.98
CA ASN A 55 36.51 -55.61 31.08
C ASN A 55 35.73 -56.23 32.26
N LYS A 56 34.61 -55.61 32.68
CA LYS A 56 33.76 -56.18 33.73
C LYS A 56 33.19 -57.55 33.35
N ILE A 57 32.74 -57.72 32.12
CA ILE A 57 32.25 -59.01 31.60
C ILE A 57 33.36 -60.07 31.64
N ASN A 58 34.59 -59.70 31.26
CA ASN A 58 35.76 -60.60 31.30
C ASN A 58 36.16 -60.99 32.73
N GLU A 59 36.16 -60.03 33.66
CA GLU A 59 36.44 -60.27 35.08
C GLU A 59 35.40 -61.21 35.70
N GLN A 60 34.11 -61.00 35.39
CA GLN A 60 33.04 -61.88 35.82
C GLN A 60 33.20 -63.31 35.26
N ALA A 61 33.57 -63.46 33.99
CA ALA A 61 33.80 -64.78 33.40
C ALA A 61 34.98 -65.52 34.03
N THR A 62 36.06 -64.80 34.33
CA THR A 62 37.25 -65.35 35.01
C THR A 62 36.91 -65.77 36.46
N GLY A 63 36.04 -65.03 37.13
CA GLY A 63 35.56 -65.33 38.49
C GLY A 63 34.62 -66.54 38.61
N ARG A 64 34.07 -67.06 37.50
CA ARG A 64 33.17 -68.24 37.48
C ARG A 64 33.91 -69.59 37.62
N GLY A 65 35.24 -69.57 37.72
CA GLY A 65 36.08 -70.76 37.93
C GLY A 65 36.45 -71.51 36.64
N MET A 66 37.52 -72.32 36.70
CA MET A 66 38.18 -72.99 35.56
C MET A 66 37.24 -73.81 34.66
N ALA A 67 36.10 -74.29 35.17
CA ALA A 67 35.12 -75.06 34.40
C ALA A 67 34.24 -74.20 33.47
N PHE A 68 34.16 -72.89 33.71
CA PHE A 68 33.34 -71.93 32.97
C PHE A 68 34.14 -70.73 32.43
N SER A 69 35.47 -70.74 32.55
CA SER A 69 36.34 -69.66 32.06
C SER A 69 36.54 -69.76 30.54
N GLY A 70 35.49 -69.41 29.79
CA GLY A 70 35.56 -69.17 28.35
C GLY A 70 35.55 -67.67 28.05
N ILE A 71 35.93 -67.29 26.82
CA ILE A 71 35.73 -65.91 26.33
C ILE A 71 34.22 -65.62 26.38
N PRO A 72 33.76 -64.58 27.11
CA PRO A 72 32.34 -64.29 27.30
C PRO A 72 31.71 -63.61 26.08
N LEU A 73 31.79 -64.27 24.92
CA LEU A 73 31.29 -63.77 23.64
C LEU A 73 29.79 -63.49 23.67
N TYR A 74 29.00 -64.31 24.38
CA TYR A 74 27.56 -64.13 24.47
C TYR A 74 27.21 -62.85 25.23
N GLU A 75 27.77 -62.65 26.43
CA GLU A 75 27.53 -61.45 27.23
C GLU A 75 28.00 -60.17 26.52
N GLN A 76 29.15 -60.20 25.85
CA GLN A 76 29.63 -59.09 25.04
C GLN A 76 28.69 -58.78 23.87
N THR A 77 28.20 -59.81 23.16
CA THR A 77 27.24 -59.66 22.06
C THR A 77 25.91 -59.08 22.54
N GLN A 78 25.41 -59.54 23.69
CA GLN A 78 24.19 -59.01 24.31
C GLN A 78 24.34 -57.52 24.66
N TYR A 79 25.47 -57.11 25.24
CA TYR A 79 25.73 -55.70 25.51
C TYR A 79 25.81 -54.85 24.23
N LEU A 80 26.49 -55.38 23.20
CA LEU A 80 26.58 -54.71 21.90
C LEU A 80 25.20 -54.47 21.30
N ALA A 81 24.36 -55.49 21.25
CA ALA A 81 23.03 -55.44 20.66
C ALA A 81 22.04 -54.58 21.46
N ASN A 82 22.05 -54.68 22.78
CA ASN A 82 21.00 -54.09 23.63
C ASN A 82 21.33 -52.70 24.18
N SER A 83 22.62 -52.31 24.20
CA SER A 83 23.02 -51.05 24.83
C SER A 83 23.90 -50.19 23.92
N TYR A 84 24.97 -50.77 23.38
CA TYR A 84 25.96 -50.02 22.63
C TYR A 84 25.45 -49.52 21.26
N LEU A 85 24.97 -50.43 20.41
CA LEU A 85 24.46 -50.08 19.08
C LEU A 85 23.21 -49.19 19.13
N PRO A 86 22.23 -49.46 20.02
CA PRO A 86 21.12 -48.54 20.23
C PRO A 86 21.59 -47.17 20.75
N GLY A 87 22.58 -47.13 21.65
CA GLY A 87 23.17 -45.89 22.15
C GLY A 87 23.78 -45.04 21.03
N LEU A 88 24.56 -45.65 20.14
CA LEU A 88 25.13 -44.97 18.97
C LEU A 88 24.04 -44.50 17.98
N THR A 89 22.98 -45.30 17.79
CA THR A 89 21.88 -44.96 16.90
C THR A 89 21.07 -43.78 17.44
N ASN A 90 20.76 -43.79 18.74
CA ASN A 90 20.09 -42.68 19.42
C ASN A 90 20.93 -41.40 19.34
N LEU A 91 22.25 -41.50 19.54
CA LEU A 91 23.15 -40.36 19.42
C LEU A 91 23.17 -39.80 17.99
N ALA A 92 23.21 -40.66 16.97
CA ALA A 92 23.14 -40.23 15.57
C ALA A 92 21.80 -39.58 15.20
N ASN A 93 20.69 -40.08 15.76
CA ASN A 93 19.38 -39.47 15.58
C ASN A 93 19.31 -38.09 16.21
N GLN A 94 19.81 -37.93 17.44
CA GLN A 94 19.88 -36.64 18.13
C GLN A 94 20.71 -35.62 17.34
N GLU A 95 21.88 -36.02 16.84
CA GLU A 95 22.71 -35.16 15.99
C GLU A 95 21.95 -34.70 14.74
N ASN A 96 21.26 -35.62 14.07
CA ASN A 96 20.48 -35.31 12.87
C ASN A 96 19.28 -34.39 13.16
N GLU A 97 18.57 -34.61 14.27
CA GLU A 97 17.46 -33.79 14.73
C GLU A 97 17.92 -32.35 15.04
N GLU A 98 19.03 -32.18 15.77
CA GLU A 98 19.58 -30.86 16.07
C GLU A 98 20.06 -30.15 14.80
N ARG A 99 20.77 -30.84 13.90
CA ARG A 99 21.15 -30.28 12.59
C ARG A 99 19.93 -29.84 11.79
N MET A 100 18.86 -30.64 11.79
CA MET A 100 17.62 -30.31 11.08
C MET A 100 16.92 -29.09 11.69
N LYS A 101 16.92 -28.99 13.03
CA LYS A 101 16.38 -27.84 13.76
C LYS A 101 17.12 -26.55 13.36
N TYR A 102 18.45 -26.56 13.34
CA TYR A 102 19.22 -25.39 12.93
C TYR A 102 18.98 -25.00 11.46
N ARG A 103 18.88 -25.97 10.55
CA ARG A 103 18.53 -25.70 9.16
C ARG A 103 17.13 -25.11 9.00
N THR A 104 16.17 -25.62 9.77
CA THR A 104 14.81 -25.07 9.83
C THR A 104 14.82 -23.63 10.33
N ASN A 105 15.61 -23.33 11.37
CA ASN A 105 15.76 -21.97 11.88
C ASN A 105 16.33 -21.02 10.82
N ILE A 106 17.35 -21.43 10.06
CA ILE A 106 17.90 -20.62 8.95
C ILE A 106 16.83 -20.35 7.90
N ALA A 107 16.05 -21.37 7.52
CA ALA A 107 14.96 -21.19 6.55
C ALA A 107 13.88 -20.22 7.08
N GLN A 108 13.55 -20.29 8.36
CA GLN A 108 12.62 -19.38 9.01
C GLN A 108 13.16 -17.95 9.04
N LEU A 109 14.45 -17.75 9.33
CA LEU A 109 15.11 -16.45 9.28
C LEU A 109 15.04 -15.83 7.88
N ASN A 110 15.32 -16.63 6.84
CA ASN A 110 15.21 -16.16 5.45
C ASN A 110 13.77 -15.74 5.12
N SER A 111 12.77 -16.50 5.56
CA SER A 111 11.36 -16.15 5.39
C SER A 111 11.00 -14.85 6.12
N GLN A 112 11.45 -14.68 7.36
CA GLN A 112 11.24 -13.45 8.13
C GLN A 112 11.89 -12.23 7.47
N GLN A 113 13.11 -12.37 6.95
CA GLN A 113 13.78 -11.29 6.22
C GLN A 113 12.99 -10.85 4.99
N GLN A 114 12.45 -11.81 4.22
CA GLN A 114 11.61 -11.51 3.06
C GLN A 114 10.30 -10.81 3.46
N GLN A 115 9.63 -11.28 4.53
CA GLN A 115 8.41 -10.65 5.03
C GLN A 115 8.66 -9.22 5.52
N ALA A 116 9.76 -8.99 6.26
CA ALA A 116 10.15 -7.66 6.70
C ALA A 116 10.46 -6.73 5.52
N ALA A 117 11.12 -7.25 4.47
CA ALA A 117 11.40 -6.49 3.26
C ALA A 117 10.12 -6.09 2.51
N LEU A 118 9.14 -7.01 2.39
CA LEU A 118 7.83 -6.73 1.79
C LEU A 118 7.07 -5.67 2.60
N SER A 119 7.02 -5.81 3.92
CA SER A 119 6.35 -4.83 4.79
C SER A 119 6.95 -3.43 4.64
N ARG A 120 8.28 -3.33 4.50
CA ARG A 120 8.96 -2.06 4.23
C ARG A 120 8.55 -1.45 2.88
N ILE A 121 8.43 -2.27 1.84
CA ILE A 121 7.98 -1.81 0.51
C ILE A 121 6.54 -1.30 0.58
N ASP A 122 5.65 -2.03 1.25
CA ASP A 122 4.25 -1.62 1.41
C ASP A 122 4.14 -0.27 2.12
N GLN A 123 4.93 -0.07 3.18
CA GLN A 123 5.00 1.22 3.89
C GLN A 123 5.51 2.36 2.99
N GLN A 124 6.53 2.10 2.17
CA GLN A 124 7.06 3.09 1.23
C GLN A 124 6.04 3.42 0.13
N GLN A 125 5.32 2.43 -0.37
CA GLN A 125 4.28 2.63 -1.37
C GLN A 125 3.10 3.42 -0.80
N ALA A 126 2.71 3.15 0.44
CA ALA A 126 1.69 3.92 1.14
C ALA A 126 2.12 5.38 1.32
N ALA A 127 3.38 5.63 1.72
CA ALA A 127 3.93 6.97 1.83
C ALA A 127 3.94 7.72 0.49
N LEU A 128 4.31 7.05 -0.61
CA LEU A 128 4.26 7.63 -1.95
C LEU A 128 2.83 7.96 -2.37
N ASN A 129 1.88 7.07 -2.14
CA ASN A 129 0.47 7.30 -2.45
C ASN A 129 -0.09 8.49 -1.66
N GLN A 130 0.26 8.59 -0.37
CA GLN A 130 -0.14 9.72 0.47
C GLN A 130 0.46 11.04 -0.02
N TRP A 131 1.75 11.04 -0.42
CA TRP A 131 2.39 12.21 -1.00
C TRP A 131 1.71 12.66 -2.30
N ASN A 132 1.39 11.71 -3.21
CA ASN A 132 0.67 12.00 -4.45
C ASN A 132 -0.72 12.60 -4.17
N LEU A 133 -1.44 12.10 -3.16
CA LEU A 133 -2.74 12.64 -2.76
C LEU A 133 -2.63 14.08 -2.24
N GLN A 134 -1.64 14.38 -1.40
CA GLN A 134 -1.40 15.75 -0.92
C GLN A 134 -1.10 16.72 -2.07
N GLN A 135 -0.27 16.28 -3.03
CA GLN A 135 0.04 17.10 -4.21
C GLN A 135 -1.19 17.35 -5.08
N ALA A 136 -2.04 16.34 -5.28
CA ALA A 136 -3.30 16.48 -6.00
C ALA A 136 -4.27 17.44 -5.28
N GLN A 137 -4.35 17.38 -3.95
CA GLN A 137 -5.17 18.30 -3.15
C GLN A 137 -4.69 19.74 -3.26
N LEU A 138 -3.39 19.98 -3.17
CA LEU A 138 -2.80 21.32 -3.33
C LEU A 138 -3.07 21.88 -4.73
N ALA A 139 -2.92 21.05 -5.77
CA ALA A 139 -3.23 21.45 -7.14
C ALA A 139 -4.71 21.80 -7.33
N ALA A 140 -5.62 21.01 -6.76
CA ALA A 140 -7.06 21.27 -6.80
C ALA A 140 -7.42 22.58 -6.09
N GLN A 141 -6.85 22.84 -4.91
CA GLN A 141 -7.07 24.10 -4.18
C GLN A 141 -6.54 25.32 -4.95
N ALA A 142 -5.36 25.20 -5.57
CA ALA A 142 -4.79 26.27 -6.39
C ALA A 142 -5.66 26.58 -7.61
N GLU A 143 -6.19 25.56 -8.27
CA GLU A 143 -7.10 25.71 -9.41
C GLU A 143 -8.43 26.35 -8.99
N GLN A 144 -8.99 25.93 -7.85
CA GLN A 144 -10.22 26.52 -7.33
C GLN A 144 -10.03 28.00 -6.97
N ALA A 145 -8.94 28.36 -6.30
CA ALA A 145 -8.59 29.75 -6.03
C ALA A 145 -8.32 30.57 -7.32
N ARG A 146 -7.90 29.92 -8.41
CA ARG A 146 -7.75 30.57 -9.73
C ARG A 146 -9.11 30.84 -10.35
N LEU A 147 -10.03 29.88 -10.31
CA LEU A 147 -11.41 30.02 -10.79
C LEU A 147 -12.17 31.09 -10.02
N ASP A 148 -12.06 31.11 -8.68
CA ASP A 148 -12.71 32.11 -7.84
C ASP A 148 -12.23 33.53 -8.16
N ARG A 149 -10.92 33.72 -8.34
CA ARG A 149 -10.34 35.01 -8.76
C ARG A 149 -10.82 35.43 -10.16
N GLN A 150 -10.93 34.50 -11.10
CA GLN A 150 -11.46 34.79 -12.44
C GLN A 150 -12.93 35.19 -12.37
N PHE A 151 -13.71 34.49 -11.55
CA PHE A 151 -15.13 34.79 -11.34
C PHE A 151 -15.31 36.19 -10.71
N GLU A 152 -14.54 36.52 -9.68
CA GLU A 152 -14.56 37.85 -9.06
C GLU A 152 -14.13 38.96 -10.03
N ALA A 153 -13.06 38.75 -10.79
CA ALA A 153 -12.60 39.69 -11.80
C ALA A 153 -13.67 39.94 -12.88
N SER A 154 -14.38 38.90 -13.31
CA SER A 154 -15.48 39.01 -14.29
C SER A 154 -16.66 39.82 -13.74
N GLN A 155 -17.03 39.64 -12.47
CA GLN A 155 -18.07 40.41 -11.80
C GLN A 155 -17.67 41.89 -11.66
N ASN A 156 -16.43 42.18 -11.26
CA ASN A 156 -15.95 43.55 -11.14
C ASN A 156 -15.81 44.26 -12.49
N ALA A 157 -15.52 43.53 -13.58
CA ALA A 157 -15.56 44.08 -14.94
C ALA A 157 -17.00 44.39 -15.37
N ALA A 158 -17.95 43.50 -15.10
CA ALA A 158 -19.37 43.72 -15.38
C ALA A 158 -19.94 44.91 -14.61
N ASN A 159 -19.61 45.04 -13.32
CA ASN A 159 -20.03 46.17 -12.48
C ASN A 159 -19.43 47.51 -12.96
N ARG A 160 -18.17 47.53 -13.39
CA ARG A 160 -17.55 48.72 -13.98
C ARG A 160 -18.14 49.10 -15.33
N ALA A 161 -18.44 48.13 -16.19
CA ALA A 161 -19.16 48.39 -17.44
C ALA A 161 -20.56 48.96 -17.19
N ALA A 162 -21.25 48.49 -16.15
CA ALA A 162 -22.55 49.02 -15.74
C ALA A 162 -22.47 50.46 -15.17
N GLN A 163 -21.40 50.81 -14.44
CA GLN A 163 -21.18 52.17 -13.91
C GLN A 163 -20.65 53.17 -14.94
N ALA A 164 -19.81 52.74 -15.89
CA ALA A 164 -19.30 53.58 -16.97
C ALA A 164 -20.38 53.89 -18.03
N GLY A 165 -21.45 53.09 -18.10
CA GLY A 165 -22.67 53.35 -18.87
C GLY A 165 -23.63 54.32 -18.19
N GLY A 166 -23.13 55.41 -17.61
CA GLY A 166 -23.96 56.50 -17.11
C GLY A 166 -24.51 57.34 -18.27
N GLY A 167 -25.59 56.89 -18.90
CA GLY A 167 -26.26 57.67 -19.94
C GLY A 167 -27.24 56.89 -20.82
N GLY A 168 -28.45 56.69 -20.31
CA GLY A 168 -29.67 56.73 -21.13
C GLY A 168 -29.83 55.76 -22.32
N THR A 169 -29.05 54.69 -22.41
CA THR A 169 -29.20 53.69 -23.49
C THR A 169 -29.48 52.30 -22.91
N SER A 170 -30.66 52.26 -22.29
CA SER A 170 -31.63 51.16 -22.20
C SER A 170 -31.14 49.80 -21.70
N ALA A 171 -31.70 49.37 -20.57
CA ALA A 171 -31.66 48.02 -19.98
C ALA A 171 -31.74 46.85 -20.99
N TYR A 172 -32.29 47.10 -22.17
CA TYR A 172 -32.28 46.27 -23.36
C TYR A 172 -30.87 45.81 -23.82
N ASN A 173 -29.86 46.70 -23.87
CA ASN A 173 -28.49 46.34 -24.27
C ASN A 173 -27.76 45.50 -23.21
N THR A 174 -28.02 45.78 -21.94
CA THR A 174 -27.50 45.00 -20.80
C THR A 174 -28.13 43.59 -20.78
N PHE A 175 -29.43 43.48 -21.02
CA PHE A 175 -30.11 42.20 -21.20
C PHE A 175 -29.54 41.40 -22.38
N TYR A 176 -29.35 42.05 -23.53
CA TYR A 176 -28.83 41.43 -24.75
C TYR A 176 -27.42 40.86 -24.56
N THR A 177 -26.50 41.65 -24.01
CA THR A 177 -25.12 41.21 -23.74
C THR A 177 -25.05 40.04 -22.75
N MET A 178 -25.92 40.02 -21.74
CA MET A 178 -25.98 38.91 -20.77
C MET A 178 -26.60 37.64 -21.33
N LEU A 179 -27.63 37.75 -22.17
CA LEU A 179 -28.21 36.61 -22.88
C LEU A 179 -27.18 36.01 -23.84
N GLN A 180 -26.44 36.83 -24.59
CA GLN A 180 -25.35 36.39 -25.45
C GLN A 180 -24.19 35.75 -24.69
N ALA A 181 -23.79 36.31 -23.54
CA ALA A 181 -22.74 35.70 -22.71
C ALA A 181 -23.14 34.31 -22.20
N ARG A 182 -24.40 34.12 -21.76
CA ARG A 182 -24.86 32.83 -21.22
C ARG A 182 -25.21 31.80 -22.29
N THR A 183 -25.76 32.21 -23.43
CA THR A 183 -25.97 31.33 -24.59
C THR A 183 -24.66 31.01 -25.32
N GLY A 184 -23.72 31.97 -25.36
CA GLY A 184 -22.38 31.80 -25.94
C GLY A 184 -21.47 30.86 -25.15
N ILE A 185 -21.62 30.79 -23.81
CA ILE A 185 -20.97 29.76 -22.97
C ILE A 185 -21.48 28.37 -23.35
N ALA A 186 -22.76 28.24 -23.72
CA ALA A 186 -23.35 26.96 -24.08
C ALA A 186 -23.12 26.57 -25.56
N GLN A 187 -22.96 27.55 -26.46
CA GLN A 187 -22.52 27.33 -27.84
C GLN A 187 -21.04 26.91 -27.93
N ASN A 188 -20.15 27.50 -27.12
CA ASN A 188 -18.74 27.06 -27.03
C ASN A 188 -18.58 25.68 -26.37
N ALA A 189 -19.56 25.25 -25.58
CA ALA A 189 -19.64 23.88 -25.03
C ALA A 189 -20.22 22.84 -26.02
N GLY A 190 -20.40 23.20 -27.31
CA GLY A 190 -20.83 22.28 -28.36
C GLY A 190 -22.33 21.93 -28.36
N ASN A 191 -23.13 22.54 -27.47
CA ASN A 191 -24.55 22.24 -27.34
C ASN A 191 -25.40 23.21 -28.16
N LYS A 192 -25.82 22.79 -29.36
CA LYS A 192 -26.75 23.54 -30.22
C LYS A 192 -28.18 23.65 -29.65
N ASP A 193 -28.46 22.92 -28.56
CA ASP A 193 -29.73 22.91 -27.82
C ASP A 193 -29.59 23.57 -26.43
N ALA A 194 -28.76 24.61 -26.32
CA ALA A 194 -28.55 25.33 -25.08
C ALA A 194 -29.79 26.12 -24.63
N TYR A 195 -30.68 25.47 -23.88
CA TYR A 195 -31.82 26.11 -23.24
C TYR A 195 -31.36 27.01 -22.09
N VAL A 196 -32.00 28.17 -21.93
CA VAL A 196 -31.89 28.95 -20.69
C VAL A 196 -32.68 28.21 -19.61
N SER A 197 -32.06 27.90 -18.46
CA SER A 197 -32.78 27.23 -17.36
C SER A 197 -33.83 28.17 -16.74
N PRO A 198 -34.94 27.65 -16.17
CA PRO A 198 -35.96 28.47 -15.52
C PRO A 198 -35.41 29.37 -14.40
N ALA A 199 -34.41 28.89 -13.66
CA ALA A 199 -33.72 29.67 -12.64
C ALA A 199 -32.98 30.87 -13.26
N THR A 200 -32.33 30.66 -14.41
CA THR A 200 -31.65 31.72 -15.16
C THR A 200 -32.64 32.73 -15.74
N PHE A 201 -33.80 32.28 -16.22
CA PHE A 201 -34.87 33.16 -16.70
C PHE A 201 -35.36 34.11 -15.60
N ASN A 202 -35.67 33.58 -14.41
CA ASN A 202 -36.14 34.39 -13.28
C ASN A 202 -35.06 35.37 -12.79
N GLN A 203 -33.79 34.98 -12.83
CA GLN A 203 -32.67 35.87 -12.53
C GLN A 203 -32.58 37.02 -13.54
N LEU A 204 -32.64 36.73 -14.85
CA LEU A 204 -32.62 37.74 -15.90
C LEU A 204 -33.81 38.70 -15.78
N ARG A 205 -35.01 38.17 -15.50
CA ARG A 205 -36.22 38.97 -15.29
C ARG A 205 -36.10 39.92 -14.10
N SER A 206 -35.70 39.39 -12.94
CA SER A 206 -35.53 40.21 -11.73
C SER A 206 -34.46 41.30 -11.89
N LEU A 207 -33.46 41.05 -12.74
CA LEU A 207 -32.43 42.03 -13.05
C LEU A 207 -32.98 43.10 -14.00
N ALA A 208 -33.71 42.71 -15.03
CA ALA A 208 -34.35 43.64 -15.96
C ALA A 208 -35.35 44.55 -15.23
N GLU A 209 -36.18 43.98 -14.36
CA GLU A 209 -37.14 44.73 -13.52
C GLU A 209 -36.42 45.73 -12.60
N ARG A 210 -35.29 45.34 -11.98
CA ARG A 210 -34.45 46.26 -11.19
C ARG A 210 -33.82 47.40 -12.00
N ASN A 211 -33.66 47.20 -13.31
CA ASN A 211 -33.13 48.22 -14.23
C ASN A 211 -34.24 48.99 -14.95
N GLY A 212 -35.48 48.95 -14.44
CA GLY A 212 -36.60 49.76 -14.91
C GLY A 212 -37.35 49.17 -16.11
N MET A 213 -37.08 47.92 -16.50
CA MET A 213 -37.83 47.23 -17.56
C MET A 213 -39.11 46.62 -16.98
N THR A 214 -40.25 46.88 -17.61
CA THR A 214 -41.50 46.22 -17.21
C THR A 214 -41.47 44.74 -17.60
N ALA A 215 -42.28 43.92 -16.91
CA ALA A 215 -42.41 42.50 -17.24
C ALA A 215 -42.83 42.26 -18.71
N ALA A 216 -43.66 43.15 -19.28
CA ALA A 216 -44.10 43.07 -20.68
C ALA A 216 -42.95 43.36 -21.66
N GLU A 217 -42.14 44.38 -21.38
CA GLU A 217 -40.96 44.72 -22.18
C GLU A 217 -39.90 43.63 -22.11
N PHE A 218 -39.69 43.03 -20.93
CA PHE A 218 -38.81 41.88 -20.75
C PHE A 218 -39.27 40.69 -21.59
N ASN A 219 -40.56 40.36 -21.54
CA ASN A 219 -41.14 39.26 -22.31
C ASN A 219 -40.96 39.42 -23.82
N SER A 220 -41.21 40.64 -24.30
CA SER A 220 -41.06 40.99 -25.71
C SER A 220 -39.61 40.85 -26.16
N SER A 221 -38.67 41.38 -25.36
CA SER A 221 -37.24 41.30 -25.62
C SER A 221 -36.73 39.85 -25.58
N TYR A 222 -37.15 39.07 -24.59
CA TYR A 222 -36.77 37.67 -24.47
C TYR A 222 -37.25 36.83 -25.67
N LYS A 223 -38.50 37.03 -26.12
CA LYS A 223 -39.04 36.35 -27.32
C LYS A 223 -38.27 36.69 -28.61
N GLN A 224 -37.71 37.89 -28.72
CA GLN A 224 -36.95 38.31 -29.91
C GLN A 224 -35.55 37.70 -29.97
N PHE A 225 -34.93 37.39 -28.83
CA PHE A 225 -33.53 36.98 -28.77
C PHE A 225 -33.28 35.57 -28.20
N ALA A 226 -34.26 34.94 -27.57
CA ALA A 226 -34.17 33.55 -27.13
C ALA A 226 -34.30 32.58 -28.31
N ASN A 227 -33.82 31.34 -28.13
CA ASN A 227 -33.97 30.32 -29.16
C ASN A 227 -35.49 30.01 -29.31
N PRO A 228 -36.03 29.89 -30.53
CA PRO A 228 -37.44 29.54 -30.73
C PRO A 228 -37.87 28.25 -30.00
N LYS A 229 -36.96 27.32 -29.73
CA LYS A 229 -37.26 26.13 -28.90
C LYS A 229 -37.47 26.44 -27.41
N ASP A 230 -36.84 27.47 -26.87
CA ASP A 230 -37.09 27.96 -25.49
C ASP A 230 -38.55 28.42 -25.37
N ILE A 231 -39.02 29.17 -26.38
CA ILE A 231 -40.37 29.76 -26.42
C ILE A 231 -41.45 28.67 -26.50
N SER A 232 -41.17 27.54 -27.17
CA SER A 232 -42.13 26.44 -27.34
C SER A 232 -42.19 25.42 -26.19
N GLY A 233 -41.14 25.33 -25.35
CA GLY A 233 -40.89 24.13 -24.54
C GLY A 233 -41.14 24.18 -23.03
N GLY A 234 -41.32 25.36 -22.41
CA GLY A 234 -41.45 25.40 -20.94
C GLY A 234 -41.91 26.69 -20.28
N TYR A 235 -42.02 27.80 -21.04
CA TYR A 235 -42.32 29.11 -20.46
C TYR A 235 -43.80 29.52 -20.53
N LYS A 236 -44.69 28.67 -21.07
CA LYS A 236 -46.16 28.88 -21.01
C LYS A 236 -46.69 28.98 -19.57
N ALA A 237 -45.99 28.42 -18.59
CA ALA A 237 -46.37 28.46 -17.18
C ALA A 237 -46.16 29.83 -16.49
N TYR A 238 -45.47 30.78 -17.14
CA TYR A 238 -45.08 32.06 -16.54
C TYR A 238 -45.66 33.30 -17.25
N GLY A 239 -46.69 33.12 -18.09
CA GLY A 239 -47.46 34.21 -18.69
C GLY A 239 -46.82 34.85 -19.94
N LEU A 240 -46.26 34.01 -20.83
CA LEU A 240 -45.80 34.38 -22.18
C LEU A 240 -46.85 34.07 -23.25
#